data_AF-A0A4R1Q3F6-F1
#
_entry.id   AF-A0A4R1Q3F6-F1
#
_cell.length_a   1.000
_cell.length_b   1.000
_cell.length_c   1.000
_cell.angle_alpha   90.00
_cell.angle_beta   90.00
_cell.angle_gamma   90.00
#
_symmetry.space_group_name_H-M   'P 1'
#
loop_
_entity.id
_entity.type
_entity.pdbx_description
1 polymer ?
#
loop_
_entity_poly.entity_id
_entity_poly.type
_entity_poly.pdbx_seq_one_letter_code
_entity_poly.pdbx_strand_id
1 'polypeptide(L)'
;MNGLKPWAQGPFDMLLHAETHFLKGEDFDRRIALISFDNCIEVAITTYLSLHPIQRGNREYKREDIDKWQRNYHNKLDFFYEELKRRNLTETIEQADIVYYHQNRNDQYHSGATGVPELHKLEGIRLAAIWIFEVLFGVAGTEQHLKEMVEAENRMSSPPLRELVKDRLIDAEYGMIEIGGIQFYSSEVLFSVDYQAYKEIGEELAASLDRKQEVINGDADNEAGNE
;
A
#
# COMPACT_ATOMS: atom_id res chain seq x y z
N MET A 1 4.21 -12.77 3.29
CA MET A 1 5.52 -12.07 3.31
C MET A 1 5.94 -11.82 1.87
N ASN A 2 6.17 -10.56 1.49
CA ASN A 2 6.24 -10.04 0.12
C ASN A 2 7.46 -10.46 -0.74
N GLY A 3 8.13 -11.58 -0.45
CA GLY A 3 9.33 -12.01 -1.18
C GLY A 3 10.56 -11.10 -1.05
N LEU A 4 10.40 -9.91 -0.48
CA LEU A 4 11.47 -8.93 -0.23
C LEU A 4 12.45 -9.43 0.84
N LYS A 5 13.71 -9.04 0.67
CA LYS A 5 14.72 -9.23 1.72
C LYS A 5 14.37 -8.34 2.92
N PRO A 6 14.64 -8.78 4.17
CA PRO A 6 14.27 -8.01 5.36
C PRO A 6 14.79 -6.58 5.38
N TRP A 7 16.00 -6.35 4.84
CA TRP A 7 16.63 -5.03 4.80
C TRP A 7 16.11 -4.12 3.67
N ALA A 8 15.34 -4.64 2.72
CA ALA A 8 14.67 -3.84 1.69
C ALA A 8 13.26 -3.40 2.13
N GLN A 9 12.72 -3.96 3.22
CA GLN A 9 11.35 -3.71 3.66
C GLN A 9 11.12 -2.25 4.03
N GLY A 10 12.00 -1.63 4.82
CA GLY A 10 11.85 -0.23 5.24
C GLY A 10 11.74 0.75 4.06
N PRO A 11 12.70 0.75 3.11
CA PRO A 11 12.59 1.57 1.89
C PRO A 11 11.35 1.26 1.05
N PHE A 12 10.93 -0.01 0.99
CA PHE A 12 9.72 -0.41 0.28
C PHE A 12 8.44 0.13 0.95
N ASP A 13 8.33 0.08 2.28
CA ASP A 13 7.18 0.59 3.03
C ASP A 13 7.03 2.11 2.83
N MET A 14 8.15 2.83 2.70
CA MET A 14 8.11 4.25 2.35
C MET A 14 7.59 4.48 0.92
N LEU A 15 8.01 3.66 -0.05
CA LEU A 15 7.47 3.71 -1.41
C LEU A 15 5.97 3.42 -1.43
N LEU A 16 5.52 2.43 -0.66
CA LEU A 16 4.10 2.09 -0.53
C LEU A 16 3.31 3.27 0.03
N HIS A 17 3.80 3.90 1.08
CA HIS A 17 3.15 5.08 1.65
C HIS A 17 3.07 6.25 0.66
N ALA A 18 4.15 6.51 -0.09
CA ALA A 18 4.17 7.51 -1.15
C ALA A 18 3.16 7.19 -2.27
N GLU A 19 3.07 5.93 -2.67
CA GLU A 19 2.14 5.44 -3.69
C GLU A 19 0.68 5.59 -3.24
N THR A 20 0.35 5.30 -1.98
CA THR A 20 -1.00 5.49 -1.43
C THR A 20 -1.47 6.94 -1.59
N HIS A 21 -0.60 7.92 -1.31
CA HIS A 21 -0.91 9.33 -1.54
C HIS A 21 -0.97 9.66 -3.04
N PHE A 22 -0.04 9.15 -3.84
CA PHE A 22 -0.03 9.35 -5.29
C PHE A 22 -1.37 8.95 -5.94
N LEU A 23 -1.91 7.78 -5.55
CA LEU A 23 -3.14 7.24 -6.11
C LEU A 23 -4.41 7.96 -5.63
N LYS A 24 -4.40 8.55 -4.42
CA LYS A 24 -5.50 9.42 -3.96
C LYS A 24 -5.60 10.69 -4.80
N GLY A 25 -4.46 11.28 -5.14
CA GLY A 25 -4.36 12.32 -6.15
C GLY A 25 -5.01 13.67 -5.82
N GLU A 26 -5.46 13.89 -4.58
CA GLU A 26 -5.91 15.21 -4.10
C GLU A 26 -4.71 16.18 -4.00
N ASP A 27 -4.97 17.48 -3.93
CA ASP A 27 -3.91 18.50 -3.91
C ASP A 27 -2.94 18.34 -2.73
N PHE A 28 -3.47 17.97 -1.56
CA PHE A 28 -2.66 17.64 -0.39
C PHE A 28 -1.86 16.37 -0.63
N ASP A 29 -2.51 15.30 -1.09
CA ASP A 29 -1.87 14.02 -1.35
C ASP A 29 -0.75 14.12 -2.40
N ARG A 30 -0.91 14.93 -3.45
CA ARG A 30 0.15 15.16 -4.45
C ARG A 30 1.40 15.78 -3.84
N ARG A 31 1.25 16.70 -2.89
CA ARG A 31 2.38 17.30 -2.15
C ARG A 31 3.06 16.26 -1.28
N ILE A 32 2.29 15.49 -0.54
CA ILE A 32 2.82 14.42 0.31
C ILE A 32 3.53 13.36 -0.53
N ALA A 33 2.95 12.93 -1.66
CA ALA A 33 3.54 11.98 -2.57
C ALA A 33 4.86 12.48 -3.15
N LEU A 34 4.93 13.73 -3.64
CA LEU A 34 6.18 14.33 -4.14
C LEU A 34 7.30 14.30 -3.09
N ILE A 35 6.99 14.74 -1.87
CA ILE A 35 7.96 14.75 -0.76
C ILE A 35 8.37 13.32 -0.40
N SER A 36 7.41 12.40 -0.37
CA SER A 36 7.64 11.02 0.06
C SER A 36 8.48 10.25 -0.94
N PHE A 37 8.24 10.38 -2.25
CA PHE A 37 9.08 9.74 -3.28
C PHE A 37 10.51 10.26 -3.27
N ASP A 38 10.71 11.57 -3.11
CA ASP A 38 12.05 12.16 -2.99
C ASP A 38 12.79 11.63 -1.75
N ASN A 39 12.09 11.52 -0.61
CA ASN A 39 12.64 10.90 0.61
C ASN A 39 12.94 9.41 0.42
N CYS A 40 12.12 8.68 -0.35
CA CYS A 40 12.37 7.26 -0.65
C CYS A 40 13.70 7.06 -1.35
N ILE A 41 14.08 7.95 -2.28
CA ILE A 41 15.38 7.89 -2.96
C ILE A 41 16.52 8.02 -1.95
N GLU A 42 16.45 9.02 -1.07
CA GLU A 42 17.46 9.25 -0.04
C GLU A 42 17.58 8.06 0.93
N VAL A 43 16.44 7.55 1.40
CA VAL A 43 16.41 6.42 2.33
C VAL A 43 16.90 5.14 1.66
N ALA A 44 16.47 4.83 0.43
CA ALA A 44 16.94 3.65 -0.30
C ALA A 44 18.46 3.63 -0.45
N ILE A 45 19.06 4.76 -0.85
CA ILE A 45 20.52 4.88 -0.99
C ILE A 45 21.22 4.76 0.36
N THR A 46 20.71 5.45 1.39
CA THR A 46 21.28 5.41 2.75
C THR A 46 21.26 4.01 3.32
N THR A 47 20.11 3.33 3.24
CA THR A 47 19.94 1.94 3.67
C THR A 47 20.94 1.06 2.93
N TYR A 48 20.99 1.10 1.60
CA TYR A 48 21.92 0.28 0.81
C TYR A 48 23.40 0.50 1.20
N LEU A 49 23.83 1.75 1.42
CA LEU A 49 25.20 2.07 1.82
C LEU A 49 25.55 1.54 3.22
N SER A 50 24.58 1.46 4.12
CA SER A 50 24.75 0.91 5.48
C SER A 50 24.76 -0.63 5.54
N LEU A 51 24.33 -1.32 4.48
CA LEU A 51 24.32 -2.77 4.44
C LEU A 51 25.72 -3.37 4.48
N HIS A 52 25.83 -4.55 5.09
CA HIS A 52 27.03 -5.36 5.01
C HIS A 52 27.27 -5.82 3.55
N PRO A 53 28.52 -5.90 3.04
CA PRO A 53 28.82 -6.29 1.66
C PRO A 53 28.05 -7.52 1.16
N ILE A 54 27.91 -8.56 1.99
CA ILE A 54 27.17 -9.79 1.62
C ILE A 54 25.71 -9.53 1.23
N GLN A 55 25.07 -8.52 1.81
CA GLN A 55 23.67 -8.15 1.54
C GLN A 55 23.52 -7.36 0.24
N ARG A 56 24.64 -6.90 -0.32
CA ARG A 56 24.72 -6.11 -1.55
C ARG A 56 25.62 -6.76 -2.61
N GLY A 57 25.64 -8.08 -2.64
CA GLY A 57 26.37 -8.87 -3.65
C GLY A 57 27.89 -8.81 -3.51
N ASN A 58 28.38 -8.78 -2.27
CA ASN A 58 29.80 -8.63 -1.91
C ASN A 58 30.45 -7.33 -2.40
N ARG A 59 29.65 -6.30 -2.69
CA ARG A 59 30.18 -4.98 -3.04
C ARG A 59 30.67 -4.28 -1.78
N GLU A 60 31.90 -3.78 -1.85
CA GLU A 60 32.54 -3.08 -0.75
C GLU A 60 32.94 -1.67 -1.19
N TYR A 61 32.83 -0.73 -0.27
CA TYR A 61 33.14 0.68 -0.49
C TYR A 61 34.03 1.16 0.65
N LYS A 62 34.96 2.06 0.34
CA LYS A 62 35.78 2.68 1.37
C LYS A 62 34.89 3.53 2.28
N ARG A 63 35.22 3.54 3.57
CA ARG A 63 34.48 4.32 4.57
C ARG A 63 34.42 5.81 4.20
N GLU A 64 35.53 6.37 3.72
CA GLU A 64 35.60 7.78 3.29
C GLU A 64 34.63 8.11 2.15
N ASP A 65 34.44 7.18 1.20
CA ASP A 65 33.49 7.34 0.09
C ASP A 65 32.05 7.27 0.61
N ILE A 66 31.75 6.34 1.51
CA ILE A 66 30.44 6.25 2.17
C ILE A 66 30.13 7.55 2.93
N ASP A 67 31.08 8.05 3.72
CA ASP A 67 30.94 9.29 4.49
C ASP A 67 30.76 10.50 3.58
N LYS A 68 31.38 10.51 2.39
CA LYS A 68 31.17 11.55 1.36
C LYS A 68 29.77 11.44 0.77
N TRP A 69 29.34 10.25 0.35
CA TRP A 69 28.05 10.04 -0.32
C TRP A 69 26.87 10.34 0.59
N GLN A 70 26.96 10.06 1.89
CA GLN A 70 25.86 10.30 2.83
C GLN A 70 25.62 11.79 3.16
N ARG A 71 26.53 12.72 2.82
CA ARG A 71 26.48 14.13 3.28
C ARG A 71 25.24 14.91 2.84
N ASN A 72 24.75 14.67 1.63
CA ASN A 72 23.61 15.38 1.07
C ASN A 72 22.97 14.56 -0.06
N TYR A 73 21.81 15.03 -0.55
CA TYR A 73 21.05 14.35 -1.60
C TYR A 73 21.84 14.18 -2.92
N HIS A 74 22.52 15.21 -3.39
CA HIS A 74 23.31 15.14 -4.63
C HIS A 74 24.43 14.12 -4.56
N ASN A 75 25.16 14.08 -3.44
CA ASN A 75 26.22 13.10 -3.22
C ASN A 75 25.68 11.66 -3.16
N LYS A 76 24.44 11.46 -2.70
CA LYS A 76 23.76 10.15 -2.76
C LYS A 76 23.43 9.76 -4.19
N LEU A 77 22.96 10.70 -5.02
CA LEU A 77 22.78 10.44 -6.45
C LEU A 77 24.09 10.14 -7.15
N ASP A 78 25.18 10.87 -6.85
CA ASP A 78 26.49 10.59 -7.42
C ASP A 78 26.91 9.13 -7.17
N PHE A 79 26.72 8.64 -5.95
CA PHE A 79 26.90 7.22 -5.64
C PHE A 79 26.06 6.32 -6.54
N PHE A 80 24.77 6.59 -6.67
CA PHE A 80 23.86 5.75 -7.44
C PHE A 80 24.30 5.65 -8.91
N TYR A 81 24.67 6.78 -9.54
CA TYR A 81 25.16 6.78 -10.93
C TYR A 81 26.54 6.16 -11.09
N GLU A 82 27.44 6.32 -10.10
CA GLU A 82 28.69 5.55 -10.05
C GLU A 82 28.42 4.05 -9.97
N GLU A 83 27.43 3.64 -9.17
CA GLU A 83 27.06 2.25 -8.97
C GLU A 83 26.44 1.63 -10.25
N LEU A 84 25.62 2.38 -10.99
CA LEU A 84 25.14 1.96 -12.31
C LEU A 84 26.31 1.64 -13.25
N LYS A 85 27.29 2.54 -13.33
CA LYS A 85 28.50 2.35 -14.16
C LYS A 85 29.31 1.13 -13.70
N ARG A 86 29.52 0.96 -12.39
CA ARG A 86 30.23 -0.20 -11.81
C ARG A 86 29.52 -1.51 -12.11
N ARG A 87 28.19 -1.51 -12.16
CA ARG A 87 27.37 -2.69 -12.49
C ARG A 87 27.13 -2.88 -13.99
N ASN A 88 27.62 -1.96 -14.83
CA ASN A 88 27.34 -1.92 -16.26
C ASN A 88 25.83 -1.95 -16.58
N LEU A 89 25.06 -1.17 -15.81
CA LEU A 89 23.62 -1.00 -16.00
C LEU A 89 23.34 0.29 -16.76
N THR A 90 22.26 0.28 -17.55
CA THR A 90 21.81 1.46 -18.28
C THR A 90 21.12 2.45 -17.36
N GLU A 91 21.35 3.73 -17.62
CA GLU A 91 20.64 4.85 -17.02
C GLU A 91 19.22 4.94 -17.62
N THR A 92 18.20 4.75 -16.78
CA THR A 92 16.79 4.84 -17.22
C THR A 92 16.27 6.28 -17.15
N ILE A 93 16.72 7.04 -16.15
CA ILE A 93 16.33 8.44 -15.91
C ILE A 93 17.61 9.23 -15.73
N GLU A 94 17.67 10.43 -16.29
CA GLU A 94 18.88 11.25 -16.21
C GLU A 94 19.09 11.81 -14.79
N GLN A 95 20.36 11.91 -14.35
CA GLN A 95 20.67 12.52 -13.05
C GLN A 95 20.11 13.94 -12.93
N ALA A 96 20.14 14.71 -14.02
CA ALA A 96 19.64 16.08 -14.07
C ALA A 96 18.13 16.16 -13.82
N ASP A 97 17.34 15.19 -14.30
CA ASP A 97 15.89 15.15 -14.10
C ASP A 97 15.55 14.93 -12.63
N ILE A 98 16.25 14.01 -11.96
CA ILE A 98 16.04 13.75 -10.53
C ILE A 98 16.39 15.00 -9.70
N VAL A 99 17.45 15.72 -10.07
CA VAL A 99 17.82 17.00 -9.44
C VAL A 99 16.74 18.06 -9.66
N TYR A 100 16.17 18.14 -10.87
CA TYR A 100 15.09 19.06 -11.18
C TYR A 100 13.84 18.77 -10.32
N TYR A 101 13.45 17.50 -10.18
CA TYR A 101 12.34 17.12 -9.32
C TYR A 101 12.61 17.37 -7.83
N HIS A 102 13.84 17.11 -7.37
CA HIS A 102 14.25 17.41 -5.99
C HIS A 102 14.15 18.91 -5.67
N GLN A 103 14.56 19.78 -6.61
CA GLN A 103 14.40 21.23 -6.44
C GLN A 103 12.92 21.62 -6.36
N ASN A 104 12.07 21.01 -7.18
CA ASN A 104 10.63 21.24 -7.11
C ASN A 104 10.04 20.86 -5.74
N ARG A 105 10.50 19.74 -5.15
CA ARG A 105 10.15 19.37 -3.77
C ARG A 105 10.60 20.44 -2.78
N ASN A 106 11.83 20.93 -2.89
CA ASN A 106 12.35 21.95 -1.97
C ASN A 106 11.52 23.24 -2.04
N ASP A 107 11.06 23.63 -3.23
CA ASP A 107 10.20 24.81 -3.41
C ASP A 107 8.83 24.64 -2.72
N GLN A 108 8.27 23.43 -2.76
CA GLN A 108 7.03 23.08 -2.05
C GLN A 108 7.19 23.11 -0.53
N TYR A 109 8.37 22.77 -0.02
CA TYR A 109 8.63 22.64 1.42
C TYR A 109 9.13 23.94 2.08
N HIS A 110 9.96 24.72 1.38
CA HIS A 110 10.68 25.87 1.97
C HIS A 110 10.23 27.23 1.43
N SER A 111 9.73 27.30 0.20
CA SER A 111 9.46 28.57 -0.48
C SER A 111 8.01 29.04 -0.31
N GLY A 112 7.17 28.28 0.39
CA GLY A 112 5.73 28.55 0.50
C GLY A 112 5.03 28.54 -0.85
N ALA A 113 5.58 27.81 -1.84
CA ALA A 113 4.98 27.73 -3.17
C ALA A 113 3.56 27.17 -3.07
N THR A 114 2.57 28.02 -3.38
CA THR A 114 1.14 27.71 -3.24
C THR A 114 0.62 26.76 -4.31
N GLY A 115 1.43 26.41 -5.32
CA GLY A 115 1.02 25.54 -6.42
C GLY A 115 0.97 24.06 -6.04
N VAL A 116 -0.06 23.36 -6.52
CA VAL A 116 -0.13 21.90 -6.50
C VAL A 116 0.96 21.34 -7.41
N PRO A 117 1.71 20.29 -7.01
CA PRO A 117 2.69 19.65 -7.88
C PRO A 117 2.08 19.25 -9.23
N GLU A 118 2.79 19.58 -10.30
CA GLU A 118 2.39 19.18 -11.64
C GLU A 118 2.56 17.67 -11.80
N LEU A 119 1.56 17.01 -12.41
CA LEU A 119 1.52 15.55 -12.52
C LEU A 119 2.78 14.97 -13.17
N HIS A 120 3.30 15.59 -14.23
CA HIS A 120 4.49 15.11 -14.92
C HIS A 120 5.75 15.08 -14.01
N LYS A 121 5.86 16.03 -13.07
CA LYS A 121 6.97 16.08 -12.10
C LYS A 121 6.81 15.01 -11.03
N LEU A 122 5.57 14.82 -10.59
CA LEU A 122 5.22 13.80 -9.61
C LEU A 122 5.43 12.38 -10.18
N GLU A 123 5.03 12.14 -11.42
CA GLU A 123 5.30 10.89 -12.14
C GLU A 123 6.80 10.67 -12.34
N GLY A 124 7.55 11.71 -12.70
CA GLY A 124 9.00 11.64 -12.88
C GLY A 124 9.74 11.21 -11.60
N ILE A 125 9.44 11.84 -10.46
CA ILE A 125 10.07 11.46 -9.19
C ILE A 125 9.64 10.07 -8.73
N ARG A 126 8.38 9.68 -8.98
CA ARG A 126 7.85 8.35 -8.68
C ARG A 126 8.63 7.28 -9.43
N LEU A 127 8.79 7.45 -10.75
CA LEU A 127 9.56 6.53 -11.58
C LEU A 127 11.01 6.43 -11.12
N ALA A 128 11.63 7.56 -10.75
CA ALA A 128 12.98 7.58 -10.21
C ALA A 128 13.11 6.82 -8.88
N ALA A 129 12.18 7.02 -7.95
CA ALA A 129 12.17 6.35 -6.66
C ALA A 129 12.03 4.82 -6.81
N ILE A 130 11.10 4.38 -7.65
CA ILE A 130 10.89 2.95 -7.96
C ILE A 130 12.14 2.36 -8.62
N TRP A 131 12.69 3.02 -9.65
CA TRP A 131 13.86 2.55 -10.37
C TRP A 131 15.10 2.42 -9.46
N ILE A 132 15.38 3.43 -8.64
CA ILE A 132 16.51 3.41 -7.71
C ILE A 132 16.37 2.26 -6.72
N PHE A 133 15.16 2.06 -6.17
CA PHE A 133 14.89 0.94 -5.28
C PHE A 133 15.13 -0.42 -5.96
N GLU A 134 14.57 -0.62 -7.15
CA GLU A 134 14.73 -1.87 -7.91
C GLU A 134 16.19 -2.19 -8.19
N VAL A 135 16.97 -1.20 -8.63
CA VAL A 135 18.40 -1.35 -8.89
C VAL A 135 19.18 -1.69 -7.61
N LEU A 136 18.95 -0.95 -6.52
CA LEU A 136 19.74 -1.13 -5.30
C LEU A 136 19.46 -2.46 -4.59
N PHE A 137 18.19 -2.88 -4.58
CA PHE A 137 17.76 -4.08 -3.85
C PHE A 137 17.58 -5.32 -4.74
N GLY A 138 17.74 -5.19 -6.05
CA GLY A 138 17.61 -6.31 -6.99
C GLY A 138 16.19 -6.86 -7.05
N VAL A 139 15.20 -5.97 -6.99
CA VAL A 139 13.77 -6.29 -7.05
C VAL A 139 13.25 -5.84 -8.40
N ALA A 140 12.31 -6.57 -8.99
CA ALA A 140 11.65 -6.20 -10.24
C ALA A 140 10.13 -6.22 -10.05
N GLY A 141 9.42 -5.40 -10.82
CA GLY A 141 7.96 -5.33 -10.76
C GLY A 141 7.45 -4.59 -9.53
N THR A 142 8.26 -3.70 -8.95
CA THR A 142 7.93 -2.94 -7.75
C THR A 142 6.69 -2.09 -7.97
N GLU A 143 6.55 -1.44 -9.14
CA GLU A 143 5.35 -0.67 -9.47
C GLU A 143 4.07 -1.52 -9.38
N GLN A 144 4.08 -2.72 -9.98
CA GLN A 144 2.91 -3.59 -9.97
C GLN A 144 2.59 -4.06 -8.55
N HIS A 145 3.64 -4.44 -7.80
CA HIS A 145 3.50 -4.88 -6.42
C HIS A 145 2.96 -3.78 -5.49
N LEU A 146 3.39 -2.52 -5.68
CA LEU A 146 2.85 -1.36 -4.96
C LEU A 146 1.36 -1.18 -5.26
N LYS A 147 0.95 -1.20 -6.53
CA LYS A 147 -0.46 -1.07 -6.93
C LYS A 147 -1.32 -2.17 -6.30
N GLU A 148 -0.89 -3.42 -6.36
CA GLU A 148 -1.61 -4.56 -5.78
C GLU A 148 -1.78 -4.42 -4.26
N MET A 149 -0.76 -3.90 -3.57
CA MET A 149 -0.83 -3.66 -2.12
C MET A 149 -1.76 -2.51 -1.76
N VAL A 150 -1.72 -1.38 -2.48
CA VAL A 150 -2.66 -0.27 -2.23
C VAL A 150 -4.09 -0.69 -2.54
N GLU A 151 -4.31 -1.45 -3.62
CA GLU A 151 -5.62 -2.00 -3.92
C GLU A 151 -6.09 -2.99 -2.85
N ALA A 152 -5.21 -3.81 -2.31
CA ALA A 152 -5.54 -4.72 -1.20
C ALA A 152 -5.91 -3.95 0.07
N GLU A 153 -5.15 -2.91 0.41
CA GLU A 153 -5.43 -2.03 1.55
C GLU A 153 -6.76 -1.29 1.37
N ASN A 154 -7.05 -0.80 0.16
CA ASN A 154 -8.32 -0.17 -0.18
C ASN A 154 -9.48 -1.16 -0.14
N ARG A 155 -9.30 -2.43 -0.54
CA ARG A 155 -10.33 -3.47 -0.37
C ARG A 155 -10.62 -3.75 1.11
N MET A 156 -9.60 -3.68 1.97
CA MET A 156 -9.74 -3.85 3.42
C MET A 156 -10.29 -2.59 4.11
N SER A 157 -10.05 -1.40 3.57
CA SER A 157 -10.46 -0.10 4.12
C SER A 157 -11.70 0.50 3.47
N SER A 158 -12.22 -0.10 2.39
CA SER A 158 -13.50 0.29 1.82
C SER A 158 -14.57 0.09 2.90
N PRO A 159 -15.44 1.08 3.15
CA PRO A 159 -16.52 0.90 4.09
C PRO A 159 -17.26 -0.38 3.68
N PRO A 160 -17.40 -1.34 4.60
CA PRO A 160 -17.97 -2.62 4.26
C PRO A 160 -19.34 -2.41 3.61
N LEU A 161 -19.62 -3.08 2.50
CA LEU A 161 -20.95 -2.99 1.90
C LEU A 161 -21.91 -3.80 2.77
N ARG A 162 -22.95 -3.13 3.26
CA ARG A 162 -24.01 -3.76 4.03
C ARG A 162 -24.82 -4.68 3.10
N GLU A 163 -25.03 -5.92 3.52
CA GLU A 163 -25.70 -6.94 2.71
C GLU A 163 -27.14 -7.14 3.19
N LEU A 164 -28.13 -6.78 2.36
CA LEU A 164 -29.56 -6.84 2.71
C LEU A 164 -30.06 -8.23 3.12
N VAL A 165 -29.38 -9.30 2.69
CA VAL A 165 -29.71 -10.66 3.13
C VAL A 165 -29.27 -10.85 4.56
N LYS A 166 -27.99 -10.57 4.88
CA LYS A 166 -27.45 -10.67 6.24
C LYS A 166 -28.21 -9.80 7.23
N ASP A 167 -28.55 -8.56 6.83
CA ASP A 167 -29.38 -7.67 7.64
C ASP A 167 -30.68 -8.33 8.06
N ARG A 168 -31.43 -8.86 7.08
CA ARG A 168 -32.71 -9.53 7.32
C ARG A 168 -32.57 -10.76 8.21
N LEU A 169 -31.49 -11.54 8.05
CA LEU A 169 -31.26 -12.72 8.86
C LEU A 169 -30.94 -12.37 10.31
N ILE A 170 -30.02 -11.42 10.50
CA ILE A 170 -29.60 -10.96 11.83
C ILE A 170 -30.79 -10.31 12.54
N ASP A 171 -31.57 -9.48 11.86
CA ASP A 171 -32.73 -8.82 12.45
C ASP A 171 -33.89 -9.79 12.72
N ALA A 172 -34.04 -10.84 11.91
CA ALA A 172 -35.02 -11.90 12.18
C ALA A 172 -34.65 -12.73 13.41
N GLU A 173 -33.37 -12.99 13.65
CA GLU A 173 -32.89 -13.78 14.78
C GLU A 173 -32.82 -12.95 16.08
N TYR A 174 -32.27 -11.73 16.01
CA TYR A 174 -31.92 -10.94 17.19
C TYR A 174 -32.80 -9.70 17.41
N GLY A 175 -33.63 -9.31 16.43
CA GLY A 175 -34.60 -8.23 16.57
C GLY A 175 -33.96 -6.84 16.76
N MET A 176 -34.60 -6.03 17.61
CA MET A 176 -34.17 -4.66 17.92
C MET A 176 -33.45 -4.60 19.26
N ILE A 177 -32.45 -3.72 19.37
CA ILE A 177 -31.68 -3.45 20.58
C ILE A 177 -31.90 -2.00 21.02
N GLU A 178 -32.07 -1.79 22.32
CA GLU A 178 -32.18 -0.46 22.92
C GLU A 178 -30.82 0.09 23.33
N ILE A 179 -30.46 1.28 22.83
CA ILE A 179 -29.27 2.02 23.22
C ILE A 179 -29.70 3.43 23.63
N GLY A 180 -29.59 3.74 24.92
CA GLY A 180 -29.93 5.06 25.45
C GLY A 180 -31.39 5.48 25.25
N GLY A 181 -32.33 4.52 25.24
CA GLY A 181 -33.76 4.77 25.01
C GLY A 181 -34.18 4.80 23.53
N ILE A 182 -33.25 4.57 22.60
CA ILE A 182 -33.52 4.51 21.16
C ILE A 182 -33.39 3.06 20.69
N GLN A 183 -34.33 2.60 19.87
CA GLN A 183 -34.35 1.24 19.30
C GLN A 183 -33.62 1.22 17.97
N PHE A 184 -32.67 0.31 17.81
CA PHE A 184 -31.91 0.07 16.59
C PHE A 184 -32.05 -1.38 16.14
N TYR A 185 -31.95 -1.65 14.84
CA TYR A 185 -31.85 -3.02 14.34
C TYR A 185 -30.54 -3.66 14.80
N SER A 186 -30.58 -4.92 15.21
CA SER A 186 -29.37 -5.64 15.64
C SER A 186 -28.31 -5.63 14.54
N SER A 187 -28.71 -5.80 13.28
CA SER A 187 -27.81 -5.72 12.13
C SER A 187 -27.16 -4.35 11.96
N GLU A 188 -27.86 -3.26 12.29
CA GLU A 188 -27.35 -1.89 12.18
C GLU A 188 -26.31 -1.58 13.24
N VAL A 189 -26.59 -1.97 14.49
CA VAL A 189 -25.67 -1.83 15.61
C VAL A 189 -24.42 -2.66 15.35
N LEU A 190 -24.60 -3.92 14.96
CA LEU A 190 -23.51 -4.85 14.74
C LEU A 190 -22.63 -4.40 13.58
N PHE A 191 -23.21 -4.00 12.44
CA PHE A 191 -22.47 -3.47 11.30
C PHE A 191 -21.66 -2.21 11.65
N SER A 192 -22.21 -1.34 12.51
CA SER A 192 -21.59 -0.06 12.87
C SER A 192 -20.51 -0.18 13.94
N VAL A 193 -20.61 -1.16 14.83
CA VAL A 193 -19.71 -1.34 15.98
C VAL A 193 -18.65 -2.41 15.72
N ASP A 194 -19.01 -3.50 15.02
CA ASP A 194 -18.11 -4.61 14.71
C ASP A 194 -18.52 -5.32 13.40
N TYR A 195 -17.94 -4.86 12.29
CA TYR A 195 -18.23 -5.44 10.98
C TYR A 195 -17.84 -6.93 10.87
N GLN A 196 -16.80 -7.37 11.59
CA GLN A 196 -16.37 -8.76 11.53
C GLN A 196 -17.42 -9.67 12.19
N ALA A 197 -17.93 -9.27 13.36
CA ALA A 197 -19.04 -9.96 14.00
C ALA A 197 -20.31 -9.95 13.13
N TYR A 198 -20.62 -8.83 12.47
CA TYR A 198 -21.72 -8.75 11.50
C TYR A 198 -21.58 -9.78 10.39
N LYS A 199 -20.37 -9.92 9.84
CA LYS A 199 -20.10 -10.86 8.74
C LYS A 199 -20.23 -12.31 9.19
N GLU A 200 -19.59 -12.67 10.30
CA GLU A 200 -19.58 -14.04 10.82
C GLU A 200 -20.99 -14.52 11.17
N ILE A 201 -21.74 -13.73 11.94
CA ILE A 201 -23.11 -14.07 12.34
C ILE A 201 -24.02 -14.15 11.11
N GLY A 202 -23.89 -13.22 10.16
CA GLY A 202 -24.67 -13.25 8.92
C GLY A 202 -24.40 -14.50 8.07
N GLU A 203 -23.15 -14.96 7.99
CA GLU A 203 -22.76 -16.19 7.28
C GLU A 203 -23.25 -17.46 7.98
N GLU A 204 -23.17 -17.50 9.31
CA GLU A 204 -23.69 -18.61 10.11
C GLU A 204 -25.21 -18.79 9.95
N LEU A 205 -25.95 -17.69 9.99
CA LEU A 205 -27.41 -17.70 9.80
C LEU A 205 -27.80 -18.09 8.38
N ALA A 206 -27.08 -17.60 7.37
CA ALA A 206 -27.31 -17.99 5.98
C ALA A 206 -27.08 -19.49 5.78
N ALA A 207 -25.95 -20.02 6.27
CA ALA A 207 -25.64 -21.44 6.18
C ALA A 207 -26.64 -22.31 6.97
N SER A 208 -27.20 -21.79 8.08
CA SER A 208 -28.24 -22.48 8.85
C SER A 208 -29.57 -22.58 8.09
N LEU A 209 -29.92 -21.54 7.33
CA LEU A 209 -31.11 -21.54 6.49
C LEU A 209 -31.00 -22.48 5.30
N ASP A 210 -29.86 -22.50 4.61
CA ASP A 210 -29.63 -23.42 3.50
C ASP A 210 -29.76 -24.88 3.94
N ARG A 211 -29.15 -25.24 5.10
CA ARG A 211 -29.30 -26.57 5.69
C ARG A 211 -30.75 -26.93 6.04
N LYS A 212 -31.54 -25.97 6.55
CA LYS A 212 -32.97 -26.21 6.85
C LYS A 212 -33.78 -26.41 5.57
N GLN A 213 -33.47 -25.66 4.51
CA GLN A 213 -34.16 -25.77 3.23
C GLN A 213 -33.87 -27.12 2.54
N GLU A 214 -32.64 -27.63 2.64
CA GLU A 214 -32.24 -28.94 2.10
C GLU A 214 -32.96 -30.10 2.81
N VAL A 215 -33.11 -30.05 4.14
CA VAL A 215 -33.86 -31.07 4.90
C VAL A 215 -35.34 -31.09 4.51
N ILE A 216 -35.96 -29.91 4.39
CA ILE A 216 -37.37 -29.79 3.99
C ILE A 216 -37.59 -30.34 2.57
N ASN A 217 -36.67 -30.06 1.65
CA ASN A 217 -36.77 -30.55 0.28
C ASN A 217 -36.49 -32.07 0.17
N GLY A 218 -35.59 -32.61 1.00
CA GLY A 218 -35.30 -34.05 1.05
C GLY A 218 -36.41 -34.90 1.68
N ASP A 219 -37.19 -34.35 2.62
CA ASP A 219 -38.36 -35.02 3.20
C ASP A 219 -39.56 -35.03 2.23
N ALA A 220 -39.74 -33.97 1.44
CA ALA A 220 -40.80 -33.89 0.43
C ALA A 220 -40.63 -34.94 -0.71
N ASP A 221 -39.39 -35.26 -1.09
CA ASP A 221 -39.11 -36.28 -2.10
C ASP A 221 -39.31 -37.72 -1.58
N ASN A 222 -39.26 -37.94 -0.26
CA ASN A 222 -39.54 -39.26 0.34
C ASN A 222 -41.03 -39.55 0.53
N GLU A 223 -41.89 -38.52 0.61
CA GLU A 223 -43.35 -38.70 0.71
C GLU A 223 -44.02 -38.95 -0.64
N ALA A 224 -43.40 -38.54 -1.76
CA ALA A 224 -43.92 -38.77 -3.11
C ALA A 224 -43.62 -40.17 -3.70
N GLY A 225 -42.86 -41.01 -2.98
CA GLY A 225 -42.43 -42.35 -3.43
C GLY A 225 -43.21 -43.53 -2.86
N ASN A 226 -44.27 -43.28 -2.08
CA ASN A 226 -45.13 -44.32 -1.47
C ASN A 226 -46.60 -44.09 -1.87
N GLU A 227 -46.90 -44.21 -3.17
CA GLU A 227 -48.24 -44.53 -3.69
C GLU A 227 -48.18 -45.74 -4.63
#